data_AF-A0A1H9UVS8-F1
#
_entry.id   AF-A0A1H9UVS8-F1
#
_cell.length_a   1.000
_cell.length_b   1.000
_cell.length_c   1.000
_cell.angle_alpha   90.00
_cell.angle_beta   90.00
_cell.angle_gamma   90.00
#
_symmetry.space_group_name_H-M   'P 1'
#
loop_
_entity.id
_entity.type
_entity.pdbx_description
1 polymer ?
#
loop_
_entity_poly.entity_id
_entity_poly.type
_entity_poly.pdbx_seq_one_letter_code
_entity_poly.pdbx_strand_id
1 'polypeptide(L)' 'MVQAFIFAVTIFLGWIIFDGIKHKKIIKENVFAGLITGVTAGFFWYILFIIF' A
#
# COMPACT_ATOMS: atom_id res chain seq x y z
N MET A 1 3.83 15.15 5.49
CA MET A 1 3.92 13.98 6.40
C MET A 1 2.65 13.14 6.47
N VAL A 2 1.51 13.68 6.95
CA VAL A 2 0.23 12.93 7.02
C VAL A 2 -0.21 12.38 5.66
N GLN A 3 0.08 13.10 4.58
CA GLN A 3 -0.25 12.70 3.21
C GLN A 3 0.45 11.42 2.75
N ALA A 4 1.71 11.18 3.17
CA ALA A 4 2.44 9.94 2.85
C ALA A 4 1.82 8.73 3.56
N PHE A 5 1.31 8.94 4.78
CA PHE A 5 0.58 7.91 5.52
C PHE A 5 -0.74 7.57 4.85
N ILE A 6 -1.52 8.59 4.46
CA ILE A 6 -2.76 8.39 3.70
C ILE A 6 -2.47 7.63 2.40
N PHE A 7 -1.42 8.02 1.66
CA PHE A 7 -1.01 7.36 0.43
C PHE A 7 -0.66 5.87 0.65
N ALA A 8 0.15 5.56 1.67
CA ALA A 8 0.50 4.19 2.04
C ALA A 8 -0.73 3.33 2.34
N VAL A 9 -1.66 3.87 3.14
CA VAL A 9 -2.92 3.19 3.49
C VAL A 9 -3.79 3.00 2.24
N THR A 10 -3.88 3.99 1.36
CA THR A 10 -4.63 3.87 0.10
C THR A 10 -4.05 2.78 -0.81
N ILE A 11 -2.73 2.70 -0.94
CA ILE A 11 -2.07 1.64 -1.73
C ILE A 11 -2.38 0.26 -1.13
N PHE A 12 -2.27 0.13 0.20
CA PHE A 12 -2.57 -1.11 0.90
C PHE A 12 -4.04 -1.56 0.70
N LEU A 13 -4.99 -0.65 0.87
CA LEU A 13 -6.41 -0.93 0.65
C LEU A 13 -6.69 -1.30 -0.81
N GLY A 14 -6.09 -0.58 -1.76
CA GLY A 14 -6.18 -0.89 -3.18
C GLY A 14 -5.69 -2.31 -3.50
N TRP A 15 -4.61 -2.74 -2.85
CA TRP A 15 -4.07 -4.09 -3.01
C TRP A 15 -5.02 -5.18 -2.47
N ILE A 16 -5.61 -4.96 -1.29
CA ILE A 16 -6.58 -5.90 -0.70
C ILE A 16 -7.85 -5.98 -1.57
N ILE A 17 -8.36 -4.84 -2.03
CA ILE A 17 -9.54 -4.80 -2.91
C ILE A 17 -9.24 -5.54 -4.21
N PHE A 18 -8.07 -5.30 -4.80
CA PHE A 18 -7.63 -5.98 -6.01
C PHE A 18 -7.52 -7.50 -5.82
N ASP A 19 -6.94 -7.94 -4.70
CA ASP A 19 -6.85 -9.37 -4.35
C ASP A 19 -8.25 -10.00 -4.19
N GLY A 20 -9.14 -9.32 -3.48
CA GLY A 20 -10.52 -9.75 -3.28
C GLY A 20 -11.30 -9.88 -4.60
N ILE A 21 -11.10 -8.98 -5.55
CA ILE A 21 -11.76 -9.03 -6.87
C ILE A 21 -11.13 -10.13 -7.75
N LYS A 22 -9.80 -10.21 -7.79
CA LYS A 22 -9.06 -11.11 -8.69
C LYS A 22 -9.15 -12.57 -8.26
N HIS A 23 -8.94 -12.84 -6.97
CA HIS A 23 -8.85 -14.19 -6.44
C HIS A 23 -10.14 -14.67 -5.74
N LYS A 24 -11.15 -13.79 -5.60
CA LYS A 24 -12.43 -14.02 -4.87
C LYS A 24 -12.24 -14.50 -3.43
N LYS A 25 -11.01 -14.40 -2.92
CA LYS A 25 -10.57 -14.79 -1.58
C LYS A 25 -9.45 -13.85 -1.20
N ILE A 26 -9.38 -13.50 0.08
CA ILE A 26 -8.27 -12.75 0.63
C ILE A 26 -7.19 -13.76 1.01
N ILE A 27 -6.09 -13.75 0.27
CA ILE A 27 -4.98 -14.68 0.49
C ILE A 27 -3.99 -14.01 1.45
N LYS A 28 -3.64 -14.68 2.55
CA LYS A 28 -2.76 -14.12 3.60
C LYS A 28 -1.40 -13.67 3.05
N GLU A 29 -0.83 -14.42 2.09
CA GLU A 29 0.42 -14.00 1.45
C GLU A 29 0.26 -12.70 0.65
N ASN A 30 -0.87 -12.51 -0.04
CA ASN A 30 -1.12 -11.31 -0.83
C ASN A 30 -1.43 -10.10 0.04
N VAL A 31 -2.04 -10.29 1.22
CA VAL A 31 -2.18 -9.23 2.23
C VAL A 31 -0.80 -8.78 2.72
N PHE A 32 0.09 -9.73 3.00
CA PHE A 32 1.47 -9.42 3.41
C PHE A 32 2.24 -8.70 2.31
N ALA A 33 2.10 -9.15 1.07
CA ALA A 33 2.66 -8.49 -0.10
C ALA A 33 2.14 -7.05 -0.23
N GLY A 34 0.82 -6.85 -0.11
CA GLY A 34 0.21 -5.52 -0.14
C GLY A 34 0.71 -4.61 0.99
N LEU A 35 0.95 -5.15 2.18
CA LEU A 35 1.47 -4.40 3.32
C LEU A 35 2.90 -3.92 3.05
N ILE A 36 3.75 -4.79 2.51
CA ILE A 36 5.11 -4.43 2.08
C ILE A 36 5.03 -3.36 0.98
N THR A 37 4.19 -3.56 -0.03
CA THR A 37 4.01 -2.59 -1.14
C THR A 37 3.55 -1.22 -0.62
N GLY A 38 2.58 -1.18 0.29
CA GLY A 38 2.10 0.07 0.90
C GLY A 38 3.18 0.79 1.71
N VAL A 39 3.95 0.05 2.52
CA VAL A 39 5.08 0.62 3.29
C VAL A 39 6.17 1.15 2.36
N THR A 40 6.54 0.38 1.33
CA THR A 40 7.53 0.82 0.33
C THR A 40 7.06 2.07 -0.40
N ALA A 41 5.82 2.08 -0.89
CA ALA A 41 5.24 3.24 -1.58
C ALA A 41 5.20 4.48 -0.68
N GLY A 42 4.75 4.33 0.58
CA GLY A 42 4.74 5.40 1.57
C GLY A 42 6.13 5.94 1.91
N PHE A 43 7.12 5.05 2.03
CA PHE A 43 8.51 5.42 2.30
C PHE A 43 9.12 6.23 1.16
N PHE A 44 8.96 5.79 -0.09
CA PHE A 44 9.44 6.56 -1.25
C PHE A 44 8.69 7.89 -1.39
N TRP A 45 7.38 7.91 -1.13
CA TRP A 45 6.61 9.15 -1.16
C TRP A 45 7.05 10.15 -0.09
N TYR A 46 7.39 9.65 1.09
CA TYR A 46 7.95 10.46 2.17
C TYR A 46 9.31 11.05 1.81
N ILE A 47 10.20 10.26 1.19
CA ILE A 47 11.48 10.74 0.69
C ILE A 47 11.29 11.84 -0.36
N LEU A 48 10.38 11.63 -1.32
CA LEU A 48 10.05 12.65 -2.32
C LEU A 48 9.59 13.96 -1.67
N PHE A 49 8.78 13.89 -0.62
CA PHE A 49 8.32 15.05 0.14
C PHE A 49 9.43 15.77 0.94
N ILE A 50 10.55 15.09 1.22
CA ILE A 50 11.72 15.74 1.84
C ILE A 50 12.56 16.46 0.78
N ILE A 51 12.63 15.90 -0.41
CA ILE A 51 13.48 16.39 -1.50
C ILE A 51 12.82 17.55 -2.25
N PHE A 52 11.49 17.53 -2.40
CA PHE A 52 10.68 18.53 -3.09
C PHE A 52 9.82 19.32 -2.10
#